data_AF-A0A1E5VR47-F1
#
_entry.id   AF-A0A1E5VR47-F1
#
_cell.length_a   1.000
_cell.length_b   1.000
_cell.length_c   1.000
_cell.angle_alpha   90.00
_cell.angle_beta   90.00
_cell.angle_gamma   90.00
#
_symmetry.space_group_name_H-M   'P 1'
#
loop_
_entity.id
_entity.type
_entity.pdbx_description
1 polymer ?
#
loop_
_entity_poly.entity_id
_entity_poly.type
_entity_poly.pdbx_seq_one_letter_code
_entity_poly.pdbx_strand_id
1 'polypeptide(L)'
;LLYFLALANHQVWSEKDCYHEKELAKIACTKSIAIVGPYVRPRPGDKCCTTVKASDMVCICRKLSKEEERKISAVRLVDVAEDCKKPIPVGSIYASKSVMVYIYFFLKRFECYWDIVE
;
A
#
# COMPACT_ATOMS: atom_id res chain seq x y z
N LEU A 1 28.37 37.62 28.04
CA LEU A 1 28.41 36.38 27.23
C LEU A 1 27.27 35.49 27.69
N LEU A 2 26.06 35.76 27.19
CA LEU A 2 24.89 34.91 27.46
C LEU A 2 25.02 33.69 26.55
N TYR A 3 25.21 32.52 27.16
CA TYR A 3 25.22 31.23 26.48
C TYR A 3 23.88 31.07 25.77
N PHE A 4 23.90 31.17 24.44
CA PHE A 4 22.77 30.81 23.61
C PHE A 4 22.50 29.31 23.83
N LEU A 5 21.47 29.01 24.61
CA LEU A 5 20.84 27.69 24.64
C LEU A 5 20.27 27.45 23.23
N ALA A 6 21.07 26.80 22.37
CA ALA A 6 20.60 26.25 21.13
C ALA A 6 19.60 25.14 21.49
N LEU A 7 18.31 25.50 21.49
CA LEU A 7 17.25 24.52 21.41
C LEU A 7 17.46 23.81 20.07
N ALA A 8 18.03 22.61 20.15
CA ALA A 8 17.94 21.67 19.06
C ALA A 8 16.46 21.51 18.78
N ASN A 9 15.97 22.13 17.71
CA ASN A 9 14.73 21.73 17.09
C ASN A 9 14.95 20.28 16.68
N HIS A 10 14.62 19.34 17.56
CA HIS A 10 14.13 18.06 17.12
C HIS A 10 12.90 18.38 16.29
N GLN A 11 13.09 18.63 15.00
CA GLN A 11 12.09 18.22 14.03
C GLN A 11 11.99 16.71 14.24
N VAL A 12 11.06 16.32 15.10
CA VAL A 12 10.43 15.00 15.00
C VAL A 12 10.02 14.96 13.54
N TRP A 13 10.73 14.14 12.77
CA TRP A 13 10.38 13.83 11.41
C TRP A 13 8.98 13.26 11.49
N SER A 14 7.97 14.11 11.27
CA SER A 14 6.62 13.64 11.04
C SER A 14 6.74 12.80 9.79
N GLU A 15 6.72 11.47 9.95
CA GLU A 15 6.57 10.56 8.82
C GLU A 15 5.39 11.10 8.01
N LYS A 16 5.62 11.48 6.74
CA LYS A 16 4.54 12.01 5.91
C LYS A 16 3.44 10.96 5.91
N ASP A 17 2.30 11.27 6.50
CA ASP A 17 1.19 10.35 6.52
C ASP A 17 0.44 10.39 5.18
N CYS A 18 -0.16 9.26 4.80
CA CYS A 18 -0.91 9.09 3.56
C CYS A 18 -2.38 8.80 3.83
N TYR A 19 -2.93 9.24 4.97
CA TYR A 19 -4.34 8.94 5.32
C TYR A 19 -5.30 9.50 4.28
N HIS A 20 -5.05 10.72 3.82
CA HIS A 20 -5.88 11.33 2.78
C HIS A 20 -5.80 10.56 1.46
N GLU A 21 -4.59 10.18 1.05
CA GLU A 21 -4.37 9.39 -0.17
C GLU A 21 -5.03 8.01 -0.09
N LYS A 22 -4.96 7.35 1.08
CA LYS A 22 -5.64 6.08 1.35
C LYS A 22 -7.15 6.21 1.13
N GLU A 23 -7.78 7.22 1.72
CA GLU A 23 -9.23 7.44 1.56
C GLU A 23 -9.60 7.74 0.10
N LEU A 24 -8.81 8.57 -0.59
CA LEU A 24 -9.03 8.83 -2.01
C LEU A 24 -8.90 7.57 -2.87
N ALA A 25 -7.87 6.75 -2.64
CA ALA A 25 -7.67 5.50 -3.37
C ALA A 25 -8.81 4.52 -3.12
N LYS A 26 -9.28 4.41 -1.86
CA LYS A 26 -10.44 3.58 -1.50
C LYS A 26 -11.70 3.96 -2.26
N ILE A 27 -11.99 5.26 -2.33
CA ILE A 27 -13.17 5.79 -3.01
C ILE A 27 -13.02 5.68 -4.54
N ALA A 28 -11.85 6.01 -5.08
CA ALA A 28 -11.61 5.99 -6.52
C ALA A 28 -11.62 4.56 -7.08
N CYS A 29 -11.08 3.60 -6.34
CA CYS A 29 -10.89 2.22 -6.77
C CYS A 29 -11.89 1.24 -6.15
N THR A 30 -12.99 1.70 -5.53
CA THR A 30 -13.90 0.87 -4.71
C THR A 30 -14.31 -0.44 -5.39
N LYS A 31 -14.68 -0.39 -6.67
CA LYS A 31 -15.11 -1.57 -7.43
C LYS A 31 -13.97 -2.56 -7.72
N SER A 32 -12.75 -2.05 -7.84
CA SER A 32 -11.57 -2.84 -8.15
C SER A 32 -10.97 -3.49 -6.90
N ILE A 33 -11.12 -2.89 -5.72
CA ILE A 33 -10.47 -3.35 -4.48
C ILE A 33 -11.41 -4.06 -3.49
N ALA A 34 -12.73 -4.07 -3.73
CA ALA A 34 -13.69 -4.73 -2.84
C ALA A 34 -13.38 -6.22 -2.66
N ILE A 35 -13.60 -6.79 -1.47
CA ILE A 35 -13.48 -8.25 -1.23
C ILE A 35 -14.56 -9.04 -1.99
N VAL A 36 -15.78 -8.51 -2.03
CA VAL A 36 -16.94 -9.19 -2.59
C VAL A 36 -17.08 -8.87 -4.07
N GLY A 37 -17.50 -9.87 -4.85
CA GLY A 37 -17.79 -9.72 -6.28
C GLY A 37 -16.57 -9.92 -7.17
N PRO A 38 -16.75 -9.84 -8.50
CA PRO A 38 -15.68 -10.05 -9.46
C PRO A 38 -14.63 -8.93 -9.36
N TYR A 39 -13.38 -9.25 -9.71
CA TYR A 39 -12.36 -8.24 -9.89
C TYR A 39 -12.69 -7.37 -11.11
N VAL A 40 -12.70 -6.06 -10.93
CA VAL A 40 -12.91 -5.09 -12.02
C VAL A 40 -11.61 -4.35 -12.27
N ARG A 41 -10.92 -4.70 -13.36
CA ARG A 41 -9.70 -4.01 -13.79
C ARG A 41 -9.95 -2.52 -14.01
N PRO A 42 -9.18 -1.60 -13.39
CA PRO A 42 -9.28 -0.17 -13.65
C PRO A 42 -8.80 0.15 -15.08
N ARG A 43 -9.36 1.19 -15.68
CA ARG A 43 -8.96 1.63 -17.02
C ARG A 43 -7.78 2.61 -16.91
N PRO A 44 -6.76 2.51 -17.78
CA PRO A 44 -5.71 3.52 -17.82
C PRO A 44 -6.28 4.94 -17.97
N GLY A 45 -5.88 5.85 -17.09
CA GLY A 45 -6.34 7.25 -17.09
C GLY A 45 -7.69 7.48 -16.40
N ASP A 46 -8.35 6.45 -15.88
CA ASP A 46 -9.52 6.65 -15.03
C ASP A 46 -9.14 7.27 -13.67
N LYS A 47 -10.17 7.60 -12.87
CA LYS A 47 -9.97 8.19 -11.55
C LYS A 47 -9.14 7.28 -10.63
N CYS A 48 -9.38 5.96 -10.68
CA CYS A 48 -8.64 5.00 -9.87
C CYS A 48 -7.15 5.04 -10.21
N CYS A 49 -6.78 4.86 -11.48
CA CYS A 49 -5.38 4.86 -11.88
C CYS A 49 -4.71 6.22 -11.74
N THR A 50 -5.43 7.33 -11.91
CA THR A 50 -4.88 8.67 -11.66
C THR A 50 -4.53 8.85 -10.18
N THR A 51 -5.43 8.43 -9.29
CA THR A 51 -5.19 8.46 -7.84
C THR A 51 -4.03 7.54 -7.45
N VAL A 52 -4.06 6.28 -7.87
CA VAL A 52 -2.98 5.30 -7.60
C VAL A 52 -1.61 5.83 -8.04
N LYS A 53 -1.53 6.42 -9.23
CA LYS A 53 -0.28 7.00 -9.73
C LYS A 53 0.24 8.17 -8.88
N ALA A 54 -0.67 8.97 -8.32
CA ALA A 54 -0.34 10.09 -7.46
C ALA A 54 -0.01 9.69 -6.01
N SER A 55 -0.49 8.55 -5.54
CA SER A 55 -0.42 8.15 -4.12
C SER A 55 0.78 7.28 -3.77
N ASP A 56 1.26 7.35 -2.54
CA ASP A 56 2.20 6.38 -1.98
C ASP A 56 1.47 5.06 -1.65
N MET A 57 1.47 4.15 -2.63
CA MET A 57 0.79 2.86 -2.50
C MET A 57 1.38 1.98 -1.42
N VAL A 58 2.67 2.13 -1.05
CA VAL A 58 3.31 1.40 0.06
C VAL A 58 2.77 1.92 1.38
N CYS A 59 2.73 3.25 1.56
CA CYS A 59 2.16 3.85 2.76
C CYS A 59 0.67 3.50 2.91
N ILE A 60 -0.12 3.61 1.84
CA ILE A 60 -1.55 3.24 1.85
C ILE A 60 -1.73 1.81 2.34
N CYS A 61 -0.92 0.90 1.81
CA CYS A 61 -0.88 -0.49 2.20
C CYS A 61 -0.68 -0.67 3.71
N ARG A 62 0.32 0.03 4.28
CA ARG A 62 0.64 -0.02 5.72
C ARG A 62 -0.42 0.62 6.62
N LYS A 63 -1.24 1.53 6.09
CA LYS A 63 -2.26 2.28 6.85
C LYS A 63 -3.67 1.69 6.73
N LEU A 64 -3.83 0.52 6.09
CA LEU A 64 -5.09 -0.22 6.12
C LEU A 64 -5.33 -0.78 7.53
N SER A 65 -6.49 -0.45 8.08
CA SER A 65 -6.94 -0.98 9.37
C SER A 65 -7.59 -2.35 9.21
N LYS A 66 -7.63 -3.11 10.30
CA LYS A 66 -8.32 -4.42 10.36
C LYS A 66 -9.79 -4.35 9.95
N GLU A 67 -10.46 -3.21 10.14
CA GLU A 67 -11.85 -3.04 9.71
C GLU A 67 -11.93 -2.83 8.18
N GLU A 68 -11.01 -2.06 7.61
CA GLU A 68 -10.92 -1.84 6.18
C GLU A 68 -10.58 -3.13 5.44
N GLU A 69 -9.68 -3.96 5.98
CA GLU A 69 -9.33 -5.28 5.44
C GLU A 69 -10.49 -6.28 5.42
N ARG A 70 -11.59 -6.02 6.14
CA ARG A 70 -12.82 -6.83 6.03
C ARG A 70 -13.64 -6.48 4.81
N LYS A 71 -13.41 -5.31 4.21
CA LYS A 71 -14.16 -4.76 3.07
C LYS A 71 -13.30 -4.70 1.80
N ILE A 72 -12.00 -4.51 1.97
CA ILE A 72 -11.01 -4.28 0.91
C ILE A 72 -10.05 -5.47 0.85
N SER A 73 -9.78 -5.95 -0.35
CA SER A 73 -8.79 -6.99 -0.60
C SER A 73 -7.43 -6.35 -0.85
N ALA A 74 -6.48 -6.59 0.06
CA ALA A 74 -5.09 -6.16 -0.10
C ALA A 74 -4.47 -6.70 -1.40
N VAL A 75 -4.79 -7.95 -1.78
CA VAL A 75 -4.37 -8.54 -3.07
C VAL A 75 -4.84 -7.69 -4.24
N ARG A 76 -6.12 -7.28 -4.23
CA ARG A 76 -6.65 -6.45 -5.31
C ARG A 76 -6.05 -5.04 -5.33
N LEU A 77 -5.61 -4.53 -4.18
CA LEU A 77 -4.88 -3.25 -4.11
C LEU A 77 -3.52 -3.35 -4.80
N VAL A 78 -2.81 -4.47 -4.63
CA VAL A 78 -1.58 -4.79 -5.37
C VAL A 78 -1.87 -4.94 -6.87
N ASP A 79 -2.90 -5.72 -7.25
CA ASP A 79 -3.29 -5.92 -8.65
C ASP A 79 -3.64 -4.58 -9.34
N VAL A 80 -4.37 -3.69 -8.64
CA VAL A 80 -4.70 -2.34 -9.13
C VAL A 80 -3.44 -1.50 -9.33
N ALA A 81 -2.48 -1.57 -8.41
CA ALA A 81 -1.21 -0.84 -8.52
C ALA A 81 -0.42 -1.28 -9.77
N GLU A 82 -0.37 -2.58 -10.03
CA GLU A 82 0.26 -3.17 -11.22
C GLU A 82 -0.48 -2.78 -12.52
N ASP A 83 -1.80 -2.94 -12.56
CA ASP A 83 -2.64 -2.58 -13.71
C ASP A 83 -2.52 -1.08 -14.04
N CYS A 84 -2.40 -0.22 -13.03
CA CYS A 84 -2.20 1.21 -13.17
C CYS A 84 -0.73 1.63 -13.43
N LYS A 85 0.19 0.67 -13.62
CA LYS A 85 1.62 0.90 -13.93
C LYS A 85 2.39 1.63 -12.83
N LYS A 86 2.02 1.37 -11.58
CA LYS A 86 2.77 1.76 -10.39
C LYS A 86 2.83 0.57 -9.43
N PRO A 87 3.55 -0.51 -9.79
CA PRO A 87 3.61 -1.70 -8.94
C PRO A 87 4.17 -1.33 -7.57
N ILE A 88 3.59 -1.92 -6.53
CA ILE A 88 4.17 -1.88 -5.18
C ILE A 88 5.43 -2.75 -5.24
N PRO A 89 6.61 -2.26 -4.84
CA PRO A 89 7.81 -3.08 -4.79
C PRO A 89 7.52 -4.33 -3.95
N VAL A 90 8.01 -5.48 -4.39
CA VAL A 90 7.94 -6.71 -3.60
C VAL A 90 9.37 -7.08 -3.26
N GLY A 91 9.66 -7.22 -1.97
CA GLY A 91 10.97 -7.64 -1.50
C GLY A 91 11.49 -8.88 -2.26
N SER A 92 12.74 -8.82 -2.71
CA SER A 92 13.40 -9.92 -3.42
C SER A 92 13.80 -11.02 -2.43
N ILE A 93 12.96 -12.04 -2.27
CA ILE A 93 13.31 -13.25 -1.50
C ILE A 93 13.99 -14.31 -2.40
N TYR A 94 15.27 -14.59 -2.16
CA TYR A 94 16.07 -15.64 -2.83
C TYR A 94 15.71 -17.07 -2.35
N ALA A 95 14.42 -17.44 -2.30
CA ALA A 95 13.99 -18.74 -1.79
C ALA A 95 13.52 -19.72 -2.89
N SER A 96 13.85 -21.02 -2.72
CA SER A 96 13.59 -22.15 -3.64
C SER A 96 12.14 -22.30 -4.13
N LYS A 97 11.97 -22.75 -5.40
CA LYS A 97 10.69 -22.85 -6.14
C LYS A 97 9.57 -23.61 -5.41
N SER A 98 9.88 -24.64 -4.63
CA SER A 98 8.88 -25.46 -3.93
C SER A 98 8.31 -24.78 -2.68
N VAL A 99 9.12 -23.93 -2.04
CA VAL A 99 8.72 -23.15 -0.86
C VAL A 99 7.89 -21.94 -1.29
N MET A 100 8.22 -21.35 -2.45
CA MET A 100 7.49 -20.23 -3.05
C MET A 100 6.00 -20.53 -3.22
N VAL A 101 5.57 -21.70 -3.71
CA VAL A 101 4.14 -21.97 -3.94
C VAL A 101 3.33 -21.99 -2.63
N TYR A 102 3.84 -22.68 -1.60
CA TYR A 102 3.18 -22.74 -0.29
C TYR A 102 3.14 -21.38 0.40
N ILE A 103 4.23 -20.62 0.29
CA ILE A 103 4.33 -19.24 0.75
C ILE A 103 3.40 -18.32 -0.06
N TYR A 104 3.27 -18.47 -1.37
CA TYR A 104 2.39 -17.66 -2.23
C TYR A 104 0.92 -17.75 -1.81
N PHE A 105 0.44 -18.96 -1.47
CA PHE A 105 -0.94 -19.17 -1.02
C PHE A 105 -1.16 -18.68 0.43
N PHE A 106 -0.17 -18.82 1.32
CA PHE A 106 -0.28 -18.35 2.71
C PHE A 106 -0.01 -16.83 2.87
N LEU A 107 0.92 -16.25 2.11
CA LEU A 107 1.30 -14.83 2.14
C LEU A 107 0.39 -13.93 1.32
N LYS A 108 -0.37 -14.43 0.32
CA LYS A 108 -1.39 -13.61 -0.36
C LYS A 108 -2.41 -13.00 0.61
N ARG A 109 -2.54 -13.58 1.80
CA ARG A 109 -3.46 -13.13 2.86
C ARG A 109 -2.80 -12.22 3.90
N PHE A 110 -1.48 -12.20 3.97
CA PHE A 110 -0.75 -11.44 4.95
C PHE A 110 0.02 -10.36 4.19
N GLU A 111 -0.65 -9.21 4.04
CA GLU A 111 -0.17 -7.83 3.79
C GLU A 111 0.48 -7.56 2.38
N CYS A 112 0.44 -6.40 1.72
CA CYS A 112 1.15 -5.17 2.10
C CYS A 112 2.50 -5.36 2.87
N TYR A 113 3.05 -6.60 2.95
CA TYR A 113 3.73 -7.20 4.12
C TYR A 113 5.20 -6.96 4.29
N TRP A 114 6.00 -7.42 3.34
CA TRP A 114 7.42 -7.63 3.61
C TRP A 114 8.28 -6.45 3.13
N ASP A 115 7.68 -5.37 2.61
CA ASP A 115 8.32 -4.05 2.60
C ASP A 115 8.41 -3.43 4.02
N ILE A 116 7.99 -4.15 5.08
CA ILE A 116 8.16 -3.76 6.50
C ILE A 116 9.37 -4.45 7.15
N VAL A 117 10.04 -5.39 6.46
CA VAL A 117 11.16 -6.13 7.06
C VAL A 117 12.48 -5.83 6.35
N GLU A 118 12.78 -4.54 6.23
CA GLU A 118 13.86 -3.87 6.97
C GLU A 118 13.57 -2.36 7.05
#